data_AF-A0A2W5DT87-F1
#
_entry.id   AF-A0A2W5DT87-F1
#
_cell.length_a   1.000
_cell.length_b   1.000
_cell.length_c   1.000
_cell.angle_alpha   90.00
_cell.angle_beta   90.00
_cell.angle_gamma   90.00
#
_symmetry.space_group_name_H-M   'P 1'
#
loop_
_entity.id
_entity.type
_entity.pdbx_description
1 polymer ?
#
loop_
_entity_poly.entity_id
_entity_poly.type
_entity_poly.pdbx_seq_one_letter_code
_entity_poly.pdbx_strand_id
1 'polypeptide(L)'
;MKHRHLASSLALALVTAGSTFAPTAQAQGLFNKLAEKAAQKLAPSQPKPGEVSAEDAKQIEQDKADKTLDQRAVKADKRGISGIYYATVPMGGIALNNERAYGLGKFLIEYSDDTGTATLYTRHSFEANDASKLVPKALFGTSTPNKKQGLQALANSTHFLMRDVSPEARMNLKYGQMSYRTDLQQNLVQDKLQPQGLESMLLLEPGVLYVGPEAGGKTKTQPYGANLMLPGMVMPILYKEGKAEAAKAWTPERIAAQFEAAMAAFDQAVEAAAGKADPNLALREPSSELPTKAELDAAKTQWGRVIKDRNVADTQKTRSFTLVYTYPATAFENMTKKQLVNNSYVDTIVSRSRVYVAVFQDQDKKYWTNRFYLVEKAPAGVFFGERWAGNYEYALPASAVPVGVEKDAALKHQGSVKTR
;
A
#
# COMPACT_ATOMS: atom_id res chain seq x y z
N MET A 1 20.48 -42.86 -29.04
CA MET A 1 19.08 -42.84 -29.53
C MET A 1 18.20 -42.13 -28.50
N LYS A 2 17.64 -40.98 -28.92
CA LYS A 2 16.37 -40.33 -28.57
C LYS A 2 15.61 -40.60 -27.23
N HIS A 3 15.29 -39.47 -26.58
CA HIS A 3 14.08 -39.10 -25.78
C HIS A 3 13.96 -39.67 -24.35
N ARG A 4 13.47 -38.99 -23.30
CA ARG A 4 12.75 -37.70 -23.12
C ARG A 4 12.58 -37.41 -21.60
N HIS A 5 12.57 -36.12 -21.22
CA HIS A 5 11.83 -35.47 -20.09
C HIS A 5 12.09 -35.94 -18.63
N LEU A 6 11.95 -35.16 -17.54
CA LEU A 6 11.56 -33.79 -17.16
C LEU A 6 12.08 -33.66 -15.69
N ALA A 7 12.84 -32.62 -15.32
CA ALA A 7 12.38 -31.44 -14.56
C ALA A 7 12.73 -31.45 -13.05
N SER A 8 13.04 -30.23 -12.58
CA SER A 8 13.06 -29.76 -11.18
C SER A 8 14.30 -30.19 -10.38
N SER A 9 15.12 -29.30 -9.83
CA SER A 9 14.72 -28.16 -9.00
C SER A 9 15.89 -27.19 -8.77
N LEU A 10 15.55 -25.90 -8.69
CA LEU A 10 16.12 -24.87 -7.83
C LEU A 10 17.61 -25.00 -7.43
N ALA A 11 18.45 -24.19 -8.08
CA ALA A 11 19.61 -23.60 -7.44
C ALA A 11 19.38 -22.10 -7.32
N LEU A 12 19.21 -21.66 -6.07
CA LEU A 12 19.17 -20.27 -5.64
C LEU A 12 20.59 -19.68 -5.86
N ALA A 13 20.78 -18.96 -6.96
CA ALA A 13 21.97 -18.14 -7.16
C ALA A 13 21.58 -16.66 -6.99
N LEU A 14 22.01 -16.09 -5.86
CA LEU A 14 22.15 -14.64 -5.71
C LEU A 14 23.07 -14.14 -6.82
N VAL A 15 22.50 -13.44 -7.79
CA VAL A 15 23.25 -12.53 -8.64
C VAL A 15 22.92 -11.13 -8.17
N THR A 16 23.69 -10.66 -7.19
CA THR A 16 24.02 -9.25 -7.04
C THR A 16 24.81 -8.82 -8.29
N ALA A 17 24.10 -8.55 -9.39
CA ALA A 17 24.64 -7.75 -10.48
C ALA A 17 24.19 -6.31 -10.22
N GLY A 18 25.12 -5.50 -9.73
CA GLY A 18 25.00 -4.06 -9.76
C GLY A 18 24.81 -3.62 -11.20
N SER A 19 23.58 -3.29 -11.56
CA SER A 19 23.28 -2.55 -12.78
C SER A 19 23.37 -1.07 -12.46
N THR A 20 24.61 -0.57 -12.31
CA THR A 20 24.93 0.84 -12.49
C THR A 20 24.74 1.17 -13.97
N PHE A 21 23.49 1.36 -14.40
CA PHE A 21 23.24 2.06 -15.65
C PHE A 21 23.36 3.56 -15.35
N ALA A 22 24.51 4.11 -15.70
CA ALA A 22 24.71 5.55 -15.69
C ALA A 22 23.62 6.17 -16.59
N PRO A 23 22.77 7.08 -16.07
CA PRO A 23 21.94 7.90 -16.95
C PRO A 23 22.86 8.65 -17.91
N THR A 24 22.57 8.58 -19.21
CA THR A 24 23.33 9.30 -20.23
C THR A 24 23.32 10.80 -19.91
N ALA A 25 24.50 11.42 -19.91
CA ALA A 25 24.78 12.77 -19.42
C ALA A 25 23.90 13.91 -20.01
N GLN A 26 23.16 13.67 -21.10
CA GLN A 26 22.28 14.66 -21.73
C GLN A 26 20.90 14.81 -21.06
N ALA A 27 20.30 13.73 -20.55
CA ALA A 27 19.01 13.80 -19.83
C ALA A 27 19.19 14.38 -18.42
N GLN A 28 20.34 14.09 -17.80
CA GLN A 28 20.81 14.76 -16.60
C GLN A 28 21.13 16.23 -16.85
N GLY A 29 21.58 16.60 -18.05
CA GLY A 29 21.94 17.96 -18.42
C GLY A 29 20.78 18.95 -18.47
N LEU A 30 19.52 18.53 -18.69
CA LEU A 30 18.38 19.45 -18.70
C LEU A 30 17.84 19.75 -17.29
N PHE A 31 17.76 18.72 -16.44
CA PHE A 31 17.41 18.88 -15.01
C PHE A 31 18.56 19.44 -14.18
N ASN A 32 19.81 19.07 -14.50
CA ASN A 32 20.98 19.75 -13.98
C ASN A 32 21.04 21.17 -14.50
N LYS A 33 20.61 21.54 -15.71
CA LYS A 33 20.52 22.97 -16.10
C LYS A 33 19.40 23.73 -15.38
N LEU A 34 18.27 23.08 -15.08
CA LEU A 34 17.22 23.63 -14.19
C LEU A 34 17.73 23.81 -12.75
N ALA A 35 18.59 22.92 -12.26
CA ALA A 35 19.22 23.00 -10.94
C ALA A 35 20.52 23.84 -10.89
N GLU A 36 21.29 23.94 -11.98
CA GLU A 36 22.61 24.59 -12.10
C GLU A 36 22.48 26.05 -12.51
N LYS A 37 21.51 26.43 -13.37
CA LYS A 37 21.24 27.86 -13.62
C LYS A 37 20.58 28.55 -12.42
N ALA A 38 19.95 27.79 -11.54
CA ALA A 38 19.54 28.23 -10.21
C ALA A 38 20.75 28.38 -9.25
N ALA A 39 21.83 27.62 -9.46
CA ALA A 39 23.06 27.65 -8.64
C ALA A 39 24.16 28.60 -9.16
N GLN A 40 24.09 29.07 -10.42
CA GLN A 40 25.10 29.95 -11.03
C GLN A 40 24.90 31.46 -10.82
N LYS A 41 24.15 31.86 -9.78
CA LYS A 41 24.31 33.18 -9.15
C LYS A 41 24.95 32.98 -7.78
N LEU A 42 26.27 32.86 -7.76
CA LEU A 42 27.07 32.95 -6.53
C LEU A 42 27.23 34.43 -6.13
N ALA A 43 26.13 34.97 -5.62
CA ALA A 43 26.01 35.97 -4.56
C ALA A 43 24.84 35.46 -3.68
N PRO A 44 24.70 35.83 -2.39
CA PRO A 44 24.04 35.02 -1.35
C PRO A 44 22.50 35.02 -1.38
N SER A 45 21.91 34.80 -2.55
CA SER A 45 20.49 34.57 -2.74
C SER A 45 20.32 33.13 -3.21
N GLN A 46 20.06 32.23 -2.27
CA GLN A 46 19.62 30.86 -2.58
C GLN A 46 18.47 30.92 -3.59
N PRO A 47 18.48 30.11 -4.67
CA PRO A 47 17.35 30.07 -5.58
C PRO A 47 16.09 29.70 -4.81
N LYS A 48 15.04 30.50 -4.98
CA LYS A 48 13.76 30.25 -4.31
C LYS A 48 13.12 29.00 -4.92
N PRO A 49 12.57 28.09 -4.10
CA PRO A 49 11.77 26.97 -4.60
C PRO A 49 10.66 27.51 -5.53
N GLY A 50 10.63 27.04 -6.79
CA GLY A 50 9.60 27.40 -7.76
C GLY A 50 10.00 28.37 -8.90
N GLU A 51 11.24 28.90 -8.93
CA GLU A 51 11.72 29.65 -10.10
C GLU A 51 12.14 28.71 -11.25
N VAL A 52 11.61 28.94 -12.45
CA VAL A 52 11.94 28.21 -13.68
C VAL A 52 12.62 29.13 -14.69
N SER A 53 13.34 28.53 -15.65
CA SER A 53 13.92 29.29 -16.75
C SER A 53 12.84 29.97 -17.60
N ALA A 54 13.15 31.09 -18.25
CA ALA A 54 12.20 31.80 -19.12
C ALA A 54 11.69 30.93 -20.28
N GLU A 55 12.52 29.99 -20.76
CA GLU A 55 12.16 29.02 -21.79
C GLU A 55 11.13 28.01 -21.28
N ASP A 56 11.35 27.45 -20.08
CA ASP A 56 10.43 26.48 -19.46
C ASP A 56 9.11 27.14 -19.08
N ALA A 57 9.15 28.36 -18.53
CA ALA A 57 7.94 29.15 -18.23
C ALA A 57 7.10 29.36 -19.49
N LYS A 58 7.75 29.68 -20.62
CA LYS A 58 7.07 29.83 -21.91
C LYS A 58 6.44 28.52 -22.38
N GLN A 59 7.14 27.39 -22.24
CA GLN A 59 6.57 26.08 -22.60
C GLN A 59 5.35 25.71 -21.74
N ILE A 60 5.41 25.96 -20.43
CA ILE A 60 4.30 25.70 -19.50
C ILE A 60 3.07 26.53 -19.89
N GLU A 61 3.24 27.82 -20.17
CA GLU A 61 2.12 28.66 -20.60
C GLU A 61 1.56 28.26 -21.97
N GLN A 62 2.44 27.82 -22.90
CA GLN A 62 2.01 27.25 -24.17
C GLN A 62 1.19 25.96 -23.98
N ASP A 63 1.62 25.08 -23.07
CA ASP A 63 0.91 23.84 -22.72
C ASP A 63 -0.45 24.14 -22.06
N LYS A 64 -0.55 25.16 -21.22
CA LYS A 64 -1.84 25.63 -20.66
C LYS A 64 -2.81 26.13 -21.72
N ALA A 65 -2.31 26.78 -22.77
CA ALA A 65 -3.12 27.31 -23.86
C ALA A 65 -3.48 26.24 -24.93
N ASP A 66 -2.80 25.09 -24.92
CA ASP A 66 -2.97 24.02 -25.89
C ASP A 66 -4.34 23.32 -25.76
N LYS A 67 -5.02 23.08 -26.89
CA LYS A 67 -6.39 22.52 -26.93
C LYS A 67 -6.44 21.00 -27.05
N THR A 68 -5.31 20.30 -27.16
CA THR A 68 -5.26 18.85 -27.41
C THR A 68 -5.98 18.06 -26.33
N LEU A 69 -5.81 18.46 -25.06
CA LEU A 69 -6.49 17.81 -23.94
C LEU A 69 -7.97 18.21 -23.84
N ASP A 70 -8.31 19.46 -24.18
CA ASP A 70 -9.68 19.98 -24.11
C ASP A 70 -10.62 19.30 -25.12
N GLN A 71 -10.05 18.76 -26.21
CA GLN A 71 -10.79 18.02 -27.24
C GLN A 71 -11.07 16.55 -26.84
N ARG A 72 -10.54 16.07 -25.71
CA ARG A 72 -10.76 14.70 -25.26
C ARG A 72 -12.09 14.62 -24.50
N ALA A 73 -12.87 13.58 -24.82
CA ALA A 73 -14.06 13.26 -24.05
C ALA A 73 -13.66 12.84 -22.63
N VAL A 74 -14.06 13.63 -21.62
CA VAL A 74 -13.85 13.30 -20.21
C VAL A 74 -14.98 12.40 -19.75
N LYS A 75 -14.66 11.19 -19.29
CA LYS A 75 -15.65 10.32 -18.65
C LYS A 75 -16.11 10.94 -17.34
N ALA A 76 -17.42 11.05 -17.13
CA ALA A 76 -17.96 11.45 -15.84
C ALA A 76 -17.74 10.33 -14.82
N ASP A 77 -17.23 10.68 -13.65
CA ASP A 77 -17.13 9.80 -12.49
C ASP A 77 -17.95 10.36 -11.33
N LYS A 78 -18.34 9.49 -10.39
CA LYS A 78 -19.23 9.85 -9.28
C LYS A 78 -18.67 10.94 -8.36
N ARG A 79 -17.34 11.10 -8.34
CA ARG A 79 -16.61 12.00 -7.43
C ARG A 79 -16.18 13.30 -8.11
N GLY A 80 -16.40 13.42 -9.42
CA GLY A 80 -15.94 14.55 -10.22
C GLY A 80 -14.41 14.71 -10.24
N ILE A 81 -13.66 13.61 -10.10
CA ILE A 81 -12.19 13.59 -10.17
C ILE A 81 -11.71 13.77 -11.60
N SER A 82 -12.44 13.24 -12.58
CA SER A 82 -12.06 13.32 -13.97
C SER A 82 -12.21 14.74 -14.49
N GLY A 83 -11.30 15.17 -15.35
CA GLY A 83 -11.34 16.49 -15.96
C GLY A 83 -9.97 17.07 -16.28
N ILE A 84 -10.00 18.33 -16.73
CA ILE A 84 -8.80 19.11 -17.02
C ILE A 84 -8.34 19.83 -15.76
N TYR A 85 -7.05 19.70 -15.47
CA TYR A 85 -6.39 20.28 -14.32
C TYR A 85 -5.17 21.09 -14.75
N TYR A 86 -4.82 22.06 -13.92
CA TYR A 86 -3.66 22.93 -14.05
C TYR A 86 -2.79 22.80 -12.81
N ALA A 87 -1.47 22.89 -12.94
CA ALA A 87 -0.57 22.81 -11.80
C ALA A 87 -0.34 24.16 -11.13
N THR A 88 -0.26 24.17 -9.79
CA THR A 88 0.15 25.34 -9.00
C THR A 88 1.65 25.61 -9.07
N VAL A 89 2.43 24.58 -9.41
CA VAL A 89 3.89 24.61 -9.45
C VAL A 89 4.37 24.18 -10.84
N PRO A 90 5.53 24.64 -11.29
CA PRO A 90 6.10 24.18 -12.55
C PRO A 90 6.33 22.67 -12.54
N MET A 91 5.86 21.99 -13.58
CA MET A 91 6.02 20.55 -13.76
C MET A 91 6.73 20.25 -15.07
N GLY A 92 7.42 19.11 -15.12
CA GLY A 92 8.15 18.64 -16.29
C GLY A 92 7.78 17.21 -16.66
N GLY A 93 7.83 16.91 -17.95
CA GLY A 93 7.61 15.58 -18.52
C GLY A 93 8.81 15.11 -19.31
N ILE A 94 9.35 13.94 -18.99
CA ILE A 94 10.47 13.32 -19.72
C ILE A 94 9.89 12.36 -20.77
N ALA A 95 10.32 12.51 -22.01
CA ALA A 95 9.95 11.63 -23.11
C ALA A 95 10.36 10.17 -22.81
N LEU A 96 9.67 9.20 -23.40
CA LEU A 96 9.88 7.77 -23.17
C LEU A 96 11.33 7.34 -23.44
N ASN A 97 11.97 7.93 -24.45
CA ASN A 97 13.36 7.65 -24.80
C ASN A 97 14.40 8.50 -24.03
N ASN A 98 13.95 9.35 -23.10
CA ASN A 98 14.75 10.27 -22.30
C ASN A 98 15.55 11.33 -23.10
N GLU A 99 15.27 11.54 -24.38
CA GLU A 99 16.00 12.50 -25.21
C GLU A 99 15.51 13.94 -25.04
N ARG A 100 14.26 14.11 -24.59
CA ARG A 100 13.62 15.43 -24.44
C ARG A 100 12.84 15.51 -23.14
N ALA A 101 12.76 16.73 -22.60
CA ALA A 101 11.78 17.07 -21.58
C ALA A 101 10.94 18.26 -22.01
N TYR A 102 9.73 18.33 -21.44
CA TYR A 102 8.72 19.32 -21.76
C TYR A 102 8.27 20.02 -20.48
N GLY A 103 8.08 21.34 -20.53
CA GLY A 103 7.34 22.07 -19.51
C GLY A 103 5.85 21.73 -19.59
N LEU A 104 5.26 21.33 -18.46
CA LEU A 104 3.87 20.89 -18.37
C LEU A 104 3.07 21.84 -17.46
N GLY A 105 1.91 22.28 -17.96
CA GLY A 105 1.01 23.18 -17.25
C GLY A 105 -0.44 22.71 -17.21
N LYS A 106 -0.84 21.79 -18.09
CA LYS A 106 -2.19 21.23 -18.19
C LYS A 106 -2.15 19.70 -18.18
N PHE A 107 -3.10 19.10 -17.48
CA PHE A 107 -3.24 17.66 -17.33
C PHE A 107 -4.69 17.24 -17.53
N LEU A 108 -4.90 16.09 -18.16
CA LEU A 108 -6.18 15.41 -18.17
C LEU A 108 -6.12 14.27 -17.16
N ILE A 109 -7.07 14.21 -16.25
CA ILE A 109 -7.23 13.10 -15.32
C ILE A 109 -8.50 12.33 -15.69
N GLU A 110 -8.37 11.02 -15.81
CA GLU A 110 -9.48 10.09 -15.97
C GLU A 110 -9.52 9.14 -14.78
N TYR A 111 -10.58 9.20 -14.00
CA TYR A 111 -10.82 8.28 -12.91
C TYR A 111 -11.84 7.22 -13.32
N SER A 112 -11.56 5.97 -12.95
CA SER A 112 -12.43 4.83 -13.19
C SER A 112 -12.96 4.31 -11.86
N ASP A 113 -14.27 4.48 -11.64
CA ASP A 113 -14.98 3.93 -10.46
C ASP A 113 -14.91 2.39 -10.43
N ASP A 114 -14.81 1.73 -11.59
CA ASP A 114 -14.79 0.27 -11.70
C ASP A 114 -13.47 -0.33 -11.24
N THR A 115 -12.36 0.31 -11.60
CA THR A 115 -11.01 -0.17 -11.30
C THR A 115 -10.37 0.54 -10.12
N GLY A 116 -10.98 1.63 -9.63
CA GLY A 116 -10.41 2.50 -8.58
C GLY A 116 -9.03 3.01 -8.93
N THR A 117 -8.81 3.34 -10.21
CA THR A 117 -7.54 3.87 -10.72
C THR A 117 -7.75 5.21 -11.39
N ALA A 118 -6.83 6.15 -11.19
CA ALA A 118 -6.78 7.40 -11.94
C ALA A 118 -5.63 7.36 -12.95
N THR A 119 -5.88 7.83 -14.16
CA THR A 119 -4.85 8.01 -15.19
C THR A 119 -4.67 9.49 -15.44
N LEU A 120 -3.43 9.96 -15.35
CA LEU A 120 -3.06 11.33 -15.65
C LEU A 120 -2.30 11.37 -16.98
N TYR A 121 -2.81 12.19 -17.89
CA TYR A 121 -2.27 12.41 -19.23
C TYR A 121 -1.77 13.84 -19.36
N THR A 122 -0.72 13.98 -20.16
CA THR A 122 -0.27 15.25 -20.72
C THR A 122 -0.66 15.29 -22.20
N ARG A 123 -0.59 16.43 -22.88
CA ARG A 123 -0.79 16.44 -24.35
C ARG A 123 0.19 15.50 -25.07
N HIS A 124 1.41 15.42 -24.53
CA HIS A 124 2.49 14.57 -25.01
C HIS A 124 2.25 13.08 -24.78
N SER A 125 1.29 12.69 -23.94
CA SER A 125 0.90 11.28 -23.76
C SER A 125 0.18 10.69 -24.98
N PHE A 126 -0.18 11.51 -25.97
CA PHE A 126 -0.85 11.09 -27.19
C PHE A 126 0.08 11.05 -28.42
N GLU A 127 1.36 11.35 -28.26
CA GLU A 127 2.39 11.29 -29.32
C GLU A 127 2.90 9.86 -29.55
N ALA A 128 1.98 8.88 -29.62
CA ALA A 128 2.30 7.45 -29.57
C ALA A 128 3.23 6.96 -30.70
N ASN A 129 3.32 7.72 -31.80
CA ASN A 129 4.14 7.40 -32.96
C ASN A 129 5.56 8.02 -32.90
N ASP A 130 5.86 8.83 -31.88
CA ASP A 130 7.14 9.52 -31.75
C ASP A 130 7.65 9.39 -30.31
N ALA A 131 8.53 8.42 -30.06
CA ALA A 131 9.07 8.14 -28.73
C ALA A 131 9.86 9.32 -28.13
N SER A 132 10.34 10.26 -28.95
CA SER A 132 11.03 11.48 -28.51
C SER A 132 10.07 12.57 -28.03
N LYS A 133 8.78 12.43 -28.36
CA LYS A 133 7.70 13.32 -27.92
C LYS A 133 6.74 12.68 -26.94
N LEU A 134 6.68 11.35 -26.91
CA LEU A 134 5.79 10.61 -26.03
C LEU A 134 6.22 10.75 -24.56
N VAL A 135 5.44 11.46 -23.75
CA VAL A 135 5.58 11.43 -22.29
C VAL A 135 4.62 10.37 -21.75
N PRO A 136 5.11 9.30 -21.08
CA PRO A 136 4.26 8.25 -20.54
C PRO A 136 3.16 8.80 -19.63
N LYS A 137 1.95 8.25 -19.76
CA LYS A 137 0.85 8.55 -18.84
C LYS A 137 1.16 8.00 -17.45
N ALA A 138 0.69 8.68 -16.42
CA ALA A 138 0.82 8.24 -15.03
C ALA A 138 -0.43 7.49 -14.58
N LEU A 139 -0.25 6.32 -13.96
CA LEU A 139 -1.34 5.57 -13.35
C LEU A 139 -1.24 5.66 -11.83
N PHE A 140 -2.36 5.95 -11.18
CA PHE A 140 -2.51 5.99 -9.74
C PHE A 140 -3.54 4.92 -9.32
N GLY A 141 -3.31 4.29 -8.17
CA GLY A 141 -4.19 3.25 -7.64
C GLY A 141 -4.01 3.01 -6.14
N THR A 142 -4.57 1.90 -5.65
CA THR A 142 -4.47 1.49 -4.24
C THR A 142 -3.96 0.05 -4.13
N SER A 143 -2.90 -0.17 -3.37
CA SER A 143 -2.41 -1.50 -3.01
C SER A 143 -3.06 -1.89 -1.70
N THR A 144 -3.99 -2.82 -1.76
CA THR A 144 -4.44 -3.53 -0.56
C THR A 144 -4.23 -5.03 -0.73
N PRO A 145 -3.93 -5.76 0.36
CA PRO A 145 -3.85 -7.23 0.35
C PRO A 145 -5.14 -7.89 -0.16
N ASN A 146 -6.26 -7.15 -0.16
CA ASN A 146 -7.53 -7.57 -0.72
C ASN A 146 -8.10 -6.49 -1.63
N LYS A 147 -7.59 -6.41 -2.87
CA LYS A 147 -7.93 -5.38 -3.87
C LYS A 147 -9.43 -5.08 -3.94
N LYS A 148 -10.30 -6.09 -3.84
CA LYS A 148 -11.75 -5.91 -3.88
C LYS A 148 -12.30 -5.14 -2.67
N GLN A 149 -11.82 -5.42 -1.46
CA GLN A 149 -12.20 -4.69 -0.25
C GLN A 149 -11.63 -3.28 -0.26
N GLY A 150 -10.39 -3.08 -0.71
CA GLY A 150 -9.80 -1.74 -0.85
C GLY A 150 -10.53 -0.88 -1.88
N LEU A 151 -10.97 -1.46 -3.00
CA LEU A 151 -11.78 -0.77 -4.00
C LEU A 151 -13.17 -0.41 -3.49
N GLN A 152 -13.83 -1.33 -2.76
CA GLN A 152 -15.11 -1.03 -2.11
C GLN A 152 -14.96 0.02 -1.01
N ALA A 153 -13.88 -0.03 -0.24
CA ALA A 153 -13.57 0.95 0.80
C ALA A 153 -13.34 2.34 0.19
N LEU A 154 -12.54 2.41 -0.87
CA LEU A 154 -12.33 3.63 -1.63
C LEU A 154 -13.66 4.16 -2.17
N ALA A 155 -14.46 3.32 -2.82
CA ALA A 155 -15.75 3.69 -3.41
C ALA A 155 -16.77 4.21 -2.38
N ASN A 156 -16.76 3.69 -1.15
CA ASN A 156 -17.66 4.08 -0.07
C ASN A 156 -17.12 5.23 0.81
N SER A 157 -15.82 5.54 0.74
CA SER A 157 -15.22 6.63 1.50
C SER A 157 -15.55 7.98 0.87
N THR A 158 -15.91 8.97 1.68
CA THR A 158 -16.05 10.37 1.24
C THR A 158 -14.70 11.01 0.89
N HIS A 159 -13.60 10.36 1.25
CA HIS A 159 -12.25 10.79 0.96
C HIS A 159 -11.68 9.98 -0.21
N PHE A 160 -10.76 10.58 -0.94
CA PHE A 160 -10.09 9.94 -2.07
C PHE A 160 -8.58 10.03 -1.86
N LEU A 161 -7.92 8.87 -1.83
CA LEU A 161 -6.49 8.72 -1.69
C LEU A 161 -6.02 7.55 -2.55
N MET A 162 -5.05 7.81 -3.42
CA MET A 162 -4.31 6.81 -4.18
C MET A 162 -2.85 6.84 -3.76
N ARG A 163 -2.35 5.68 -3.36
CA ARG A 163 -1.06 5.48 -2.70
C ARG A 163 -0.02 4.89 -3.63
N ASP A 164 -0.51 4.13 -4.59
CA ASP A 164 0.34 3.57 -5.62
C ASP A 164 0.36 4.51 -6.80
N VAL A 165 1.55 4.62 -7.37
CA VAL A 165 1.74 5.28 -8.63
C VAL A 165 2.67 4.43 -9.49
N SER A 166 2.37 4.37 -10.79
CA SER A 166 3.20 3.70 -11.79
C SER A 166 4.65 4.18 -11.75
N PRO A 167 5.64 3.29 -11.97
CA PRO A 167 7.04 3.67 -12.10
C PRO A 167 7.26 4.81 -13.10
N GLU A 168 6.52 4.81 -14.21
CA GLU A 168 6.56 5.82 -15.26
C GLU A 168 6.22 7.22 -14.71
N ALA A 169 5.23 7.35 -13.84
CA ALA A 169 4.92 8.64 -13.21
C ALA A 169 6.06 9.12 -12.31
N ARG A 170 6.68 8.21 -11.55
CA ARG A 170 7.81 8.53 -10.67
C ARG A 170 9.04 8.96 -11.45
N MET A 171 9.24 8.39 -12.64
CA MET A 171 10.42 8.60 -13.47
C MET A 171 10.26 9.74 -14.47
N ASN A 172 9.09 9.87 -15.10
CA ASN A 172 8.87 10.75 -16.24
C ASN A 172 8.13 12.04 -15.90
N LEU A 173 7.33 12.09 -14.82
CA LEU A 173 6.67 13.32 -14.40
C LEU A 173 7.36 13.88 -13.17
N LYS A 174 7.85 15.12 -13.27
CA LYS A 174 8.72 15.73 -12.27
C LYS A 174 8.26 17.11 -11.85
N TYR A 175 8.59 17.48 -10.63
CA TYR A 175 8.55 18.86 -10.14
C TYR A 175 9.80 19.15 -9.30
N GLY A 176 10.13 20.43 -9.12
CA GLY A 176 11.26 20.82 -8.28
C GLY A 176 10.91 20.71 -6.80
N GLN A 177 11.69 19.93 -6.04
CA GLN A 177 11.53 19.79 -4.60
C GLN A 177 12.84 20.10 -3.88
N MET A 178 12.76 20.77 -2.73
CA MET A 178 13.94 21.02 -1.91
C MET A 178 14.45 19.71 -1.29
N SER A 179 15.73 19.38 -1.50
CA SER A 179 16.39 18.31 -0.78
C SER A 179 17.10 18.83 0.47
N TYR A 180 17.26 17.96 1.45
CA TYR A 180 17.99 18.26 2.67
C TYR A 180 19.12 17.26 2.87
N ARG A 181 20.15 17.71 3.55
CA ARG A 181 21.25 16.87 4.00
C ARG A 181 21.47 17.08 5.49
N THR A 182 22.16 16.13 6.10
CA THR A 182 22.59 16.24 7.48
C THR A 182 23.97 16.89 7.53
N ASP A 183 24.14 17.94 8.31
CA ASP A 183 25.44 18.56 8.55
C ASP A 183 26.31 17.73 9.51
N LEU A 184 27.54 18.18 9.79
CA LEU A 184 28.46 17.49 10.69
C LEU A 184 27.95 17.43 12.15
N GLN A 185 27.03 18.32 12.52
CA GLN A 185 26.38 18.36 13.84
C GLN A 185 25.04 17.62 13.88
N GLN A 186 24.71 16.85 12.84
CA GLN A 186 23.46 16.10 12.72
C GLN A 186 22.19 16.97 12.55
N ASN A 187 22.33 18.24 12.15
CA ASN A 187 21.16 19.07 11.83
C ASN A 187 20.75 18.89 10.37
N LEU A 188 19.43 18.95 10.14
CA LEU A 188 18.87 18.94 8.80
C LEU A 188 19.02 20.34 8.18
N VAL A 189 19.80 20.45 7.11
CA VAL A 189 20.01 21.70 6.38
C VAL A 189 19.57 21.56 4.92
N GLN A 190 19.02 22.64 4.36
CA GLN A 190 18.69 22.68 2.93
C GLN A 190 19.94 22.43 2.10
N ASP A 191 19.82 21.61 1.06
CA ASP A 191 20.92 21.26 0.16
C ASP A 191 20.72 21.91 -1.22
N LYS A 192 19.82 21.35 -2.04
CA LYS A 192 19.55 21.85 -3.39
C LYS A 192 18.15 21.49 -3.85
N LEU A 193 17.68 22.16 -4.91
CA LEU A 193 16.48 21.74 -5.61
C LEU A 193 16.78 20.47 -6.42
N GLN A 194 15.96 19.43 -6.27
CA GLN A 194 16.05 18.17 -7.00
C GLN A 194 14.73 17.85 -7.72
N PRO A 195 14.78 17.16 -8.87
CA PRO A 195 13.58 16.68 -9.54
C PRO A 195 12.94 15.53 -8.75
N GLN A 196 11.76 15.77 -8.18
CA GLN A 196 10.97 14.77 -7.48
C GLN A 196 9.88 14.21 -8.40
N GLY A 197 9.67 12.89 -8.35
CA GLY A 197 8.57 12.22 -9.05
C GLY A 197 7.22 12.44 -8.37
N LEU A 198 6.13 12.17 -9.07
CA LEU A 198 4.82 12.09 -8.42
C LEU A 198 4.76 10.83 -7.54
N GLU A 199 4.01 10.89 -6.45
CA GLU A 199 3.96 9.78 -5.47
C GLU A 199 2.53 9.32 -5.16
N SER A 200 1.73 10.17 -4.53
CA SER A 200 0.36 9.87 -4.14
C SER A 200 -0.60 10.87 -4.77
N MET A 201 -1.89 10.52 -4.90
CA MET A 201 -2.94 11.44 -5.31
C MET A 201 -3.99 11.53 -4.21
N LEU A 202 -4.15 12.72 -3.65
CA LEU A 202 -5.10 13.02 -2.57
C LEU A 202 -6.10 14.07 -3.04
N LEU A 203 -7.39 13.81 -2.87
CA LEU A 203 -8.42 14.82 -3.06
C LEU A 203 -8.47 15.76 -1.85
N LEU A 204 -8.13 17.02 -2.10
CA LEU A 204 -8.16 18.08 -1.10
C LEU A 204 -9.56 18.66 -0.96
N GLU A 205 -10.17 19.01 -2.09
CA GLU A 205 -11.57 19.40 -2.22
C GLU A 205 -12.04 19.15 -3.67
N PRO A 206 -13.35 19.21 -3.97
CA PRO A 206 -13.83 19.01 -5.34
C PRO A 206 -13.11 19.91 -6.36
N GLY A 207 -12.37 19.28 -7.28
CA GLY A 207 -11.58 19.94 -8.30
C GLY A 207 -10.16 20.38 -7.88
N VAL A 208 -9.67 20.00 -6.68
CA VAL A 208 -8.31 20.28 -6.21
C VAL A 208 -7.66 19.00 -5.68
N LEU A 209 -6.53 18.61 -6.27
CA LEU A 209 -5.80 17.38 -5.97
C LEU A 209 -4.36 17.71 -5.55
N TYR A 210 -3.83 17.00 -4.57
CA TYR A 210 -2.41 16.99 -4.27
C TYR A 210 -1.77 15.74 -4.88
N VAL A 211 -0.64 15.89 -5.60
CA VAL A 211 0.03 14.80 -6.33
C VAL A 211 1.48 14.51 -5.85
N GLY A 212 1.77 14.84 -4.60
CA GLY A 212 3.11 14.76 -4.02
C GLY A 212 3.32 13.57 -3.07
N PRO A 213 4.43 13.60 -2.30
CA PRO A 213 4.77 12.59 -1.32
C PRO A 213 3.64 12.34 -0.33
N GLU A 214 3.45 11.07 0.04
CA GLU A 214 2.56 10.74 1.15
C GLU A 214 3.00 11.50 2.40
N ALA A 215 2.03 12.03 3.13
CA ALA A 215 2.29 12.49 4.48
C ALA A 215 2.46 11.22 5.33
N GLY A 216 3.68 10.97 5.81
CA GLY A 216 4.00 9.76 6.56
C GLY A 216 3.17 9.65 7.85
N GLY A 217 3.06 8.42 8.38
CA GLY A 217 2.36 8.18 9.65
C GLY A 217 2.98 8.94 10.82
N LYS A 218 2.12 9.46 11.70
CA LYS A 218 2.54 10.13 12.94
C LYS A 218 3.34 9.17 13.81
N THR A 219 4.52 9.60 14.26
CA THR A 219 5.32 8.89 15.26
C THR A 219 5.31 9.66 16.58
N LYS A 220 5.93 9.12 17.63
CA LYS A 220 6.10 9.85 18.91
C LYS A 220 6.90 11.14 18.72
N THR A 221 7.78 11.20 17.72
CA THR A 221 8.74 12.30 17.52
C THR A 221 8.39 13.19 16.32
N GLN A 222 7.50 12.75 15.42
CA GLN A 222 7.14 13.50 14.22
C GLN A 222 5.63 13.50 13.98
N PRO A 223 5.00 14.67 13.74
CA PRO A 223 3.61 14.75 13.36
C PRO A 223 3.36 14.16 11.96
N TYR A 224 2.09 13.98 11.61
CA TYR A 224 1.70 13.62 10.26
C TYR A 224 2.22 14.65 9.25
N GLY A 225 2.75 14.21 8.11
CA GLY A 225 3.24 15.13 7.07
C GLY A 225 4.47 15.96 7.47
N ALA A 226 5.24 15.55 8.48
CA ALA A 226 6.46 16.27 8.89
C ALA A 226 7.46 16.50 7.74
N ASN A 227 7.46 15.62 6.73
CA ASN A 227 8.21 15.80 5.49
C ASN A 227 7.80 17.07 4.72
N LEU A 228 6.52 17.43 4.73
CA LEU A 228 5.98 18.61 4.03
C LEU A 228 6.21 19.91 4.80
N MET A 229 6.43 19.83 6.11
CA MET A 229 6.62 20.99 7.00
C MET A 229 8.05 21.54 6.97
N LEU A 230 8.97 20.87 6.26
CA LEU A 230 10.33 21.37 6.14
C LEU A 230 10.36 22.69 5.34
N PRO A 231 11.21 23.68 5.72
CA PRO A 231 11.20 24.99 5.08
C PRO A 231 11.54 24.92 3.59
N GLY A 232 10.69 25.43 2.70
CA GLY A 232 10.93 25.43 1.25
C GLY A 232 10.43 24.19 0.51
N MET A 233 9.68 23.32 1.19
CA MET A 233 8.96 22.23 0.54
C MET A 233 7.87 22.77 -0.39
N VAL A 234 7.79 22.18 -1.57
CA VAL A 234 6.82 22.51 -2.62
C VAL A 234 5.65 21.54 -2.56
N MET A 235 4.43 22.07 -2.69
CA MET A 235 3.19 21.31 -2.71
C MET A 235 2.66 21.23 -4.16
N PRO A 236 2.89 20.13 -4.89
CA PRO A 236 2.36 19.97 -6.23
C PRO A 236 0.85 19.75 -6.17
N ILE A 237 0.09 20.83 -6.37
CA ILE A 237 -1.37 20.82 -6.37
C ILE A 237 -1.85 21.00 -7.80
N LEU A 238 -2.78 20.15 -8.21
CA LEU A 238 -3.52 20.23 -9.45
C LEU A 238 -4.91 20.80 -9.16
N TYR A 239 -5.37 21.74 -9.97
CA TYR A 239 -6.68 22.37 -9.81
C TYR A 239 -7.44 22.49 -11.12
N LYS A 240 -8.77 22.36 -11.08
CA LYS A 240 -9.63 22.66 -12.23
C LYS A 240 -9.75 24.18 -12.43
N GLU A 241 -10.04 24.60 -13.65
CA GLU A 241 -11.22 25.44 -13.88
C GLU A 241 -11.69 26.40 -12.76
N GLY A 242 -11.11 27.58 -12.54
CA GLY A 242 -11.62 28.52 -11.52
C GLY A 242 -11.32 28.16 -10.05
N LYS A 243 -10.47 27.16 -9.78
CA LYS A 243 -10.02 26.74 -8.44
C LYS A 243 -8.60 27.18 -8.07
N ALA A 244 -7.99 28.08 -8.84
CA ALA A 244 -6.60 28.50 -8.62
C ALA A 244 -6.36 29.10 -7.22
N GLU A 245 -7.26 29.97 -6.75
CA GLU A 245 -7.13 30.58 -5.41
C GLU A 245 -7.36 29.56 -4.28
N ALA A 246 -8.32 28.64 -4.46
CA ALA A 246 -8.53 27.54 -3.51
C ALA A 246 -7.29 26.65 -3.41
N ALA A 247 -6.64 26.35 -4.54
CA ALA A 247 -5.41 25.56 -4.59
C ALA A 247 -4.25 26.22 -3.86
N LYS A 248 -4.09 27.55 -4.00
CA LYS A 248 -3.05 28.33 -3.29
C LYS A 248 -3.28 28.42 -1.79
N ALA A 249 -4.52 28.29 -1.31
CA ALA A 249 -4.87 28.41 0.10
C ALA A 249 -4.56 27.15 0.93
N TRP A 250 -4.11 26.06 0.30
CA TRP A 250 -3.70 24.85 1.01
C TRP A 250 -2.31 25.00 1.60
N THR A 251 -2.17 24.59 2.86
CA THR A 251 -0.90 24.59 3.59
C THR A 251 -0.46 23.15 3.88
N PRO A 252 0.82 22.91 4.20
CA PRO A 252 1.31 21.58 4.57
C PRO A 252 0.49 20.93 5.69
N GLU A 253 0.09 21.70 6.71
CA GLU A 253 -0.69 21.23 7.84
C GLU A 253 -2.09 20.78 7.41
N ARG A 254 -2.74 21.55 6.51
CA ARG A 254 -4.06 21.19 5.99
C ARG A 254 -4.00 19.93 5.13
N ILE A 255 -2.97 19.80 4.28
CA ILE A 255 -2.76 18.60 3.47
C ILE A 255 -2.49 17.38 4.36
N ALA A 256 -1.66 17.54 5.39
CA ALA A 256 -1.38 16.48 6.35
C ALA A 256 -2.65 16.02 7.09
N ALA A 257 -3.46 16.96 7.57
CA ALA A 257 -4.74 16.65 8.22
C ALA A 257 -5.72 15.95 7.27
N GLN A 258 -5.79 16.39 6.00
CA GLN A 258 -6.63 15.75 4.99
C GLN A 258 -6.17 14.33 4.67
N PHE A 259 -4.86 14.09 4.64
CA PHE A 259 -4.30 12.76 4.43
C PHE A 259 -4.61 11.85 5.63
N GLU A 260 -4.42 12.33 6.86
CA GLU A 260 -4.78 11.60 8.08
C GLU A 260 -6.27 11.22 8.08
N ALA A 261 -7.16 12.16 7.74
CA ALA A 261 -8.59 11.92 7.62
C ALA A 261 -8.93 10.90 6.53
N ALA A 262 -8.28 10.99 5.36
CA ALA A 262 -8.46 10.04 4.27
C ALA A 262 -8.00 8.62 4.65
N MET A 263 -6.87 8.50 5.35
CA MET A 263 -6.37 7.22 5.87
C MET A 263 -7.30 6.62 6.91
N ALA A 264 -7.79 7.43 7.86
CA ALA A 264 -8.75 6.97 8.86
C ALA A 264 -10.06 6.50 8.21
N ALA A 265 -10.58 7.25 7.23
CA ALA A 265 -11.77 6.88 6.50
C ALA A 265 -11.57 5.61 5.66
N PHE A 266 -10.39 5.44 5.06
CA PHE A 266 -10.02 4.23 4.32
C PHE A 266 -9.98 3.01 5.24
N ASP A 267 -9.27 3.10 6.37
CA ASP A 267 -9.17 2.02 7.35
C ASP A 267 -10.57 1.63 7.89
N GLN A 268 -11.40 2.61 8.24
CA GLN A 268 -12.79 2.37 8.66
C GLN A 268 -13.62 1.67 7.59
N ALA A 269 -13.46 2.05 6.32
CA ALA A 269 -14.22 1.47 5.24
C ALA A 269 -13.75 0.02 4.92
N VAL A 270 -12.46 -0.27 5.08
CA VAL A 270 -11.92 -1.65 5.03
C VAL A 270 -12.46 -2.49 6.18
N GLU A 271 -12.44 -1.98 7.41
CA GLU A 271 -13.02 -2.65 8.58
C GLU A 271 -14.52 -2.90 8.42
N ALA A 272 -15.27 -1.92 7.92
CA ALA A 272 -16.69 -2.05 7.67
C ALA A 272 -16.98 -3.11 6.59
N ALA A 273 -16.14 -3.17 5.53
CA ALA A 273 -16.27 -4.19 4.50
C ALA A 273 -15.96 -5.61 5.03
N ALA A 274 -14.93 -5.75 5.87
CA ALA A 274 -14.62 -7.03 6.54
C ALA A 274 -15.70 -7.47 7.52
N GLY A 275 -16.38 -6.51 8.16
CA GLY A 275 -17.48 -6.75 9.10
C GLY A 275 -18.85 -6.96 8.47
N LYS A 276 -18.98 -6.82 7.14
CA LYS A 276 -20.17 -7.31 6.44
C LYS A 276 -20.12 -8.83 6.44
N ALA A 277 -21.13 -9.44 7.05
CA ALA A 277 -21.27 -10.87 7.01
C ALA A 277 -21.35 -11.34 5.55
N ASP A 278 -20.51 -12.29 5.19
CA ASP A 278 -20.63 -12.96 3.91
C ASP A 278 -21.76 -14.00 4.03
N PRO A 279 -22.89 -13.82 3.32
CA PRO A 279 -24.04 -14.72 3.44
C PRO A 279 -23.72 -16.14 2.94
N ASN A 280 -22.63 -16.33 2.19
CA ASN A 280 -22.19 -17.63 1.70
C ASN A 280 -21.09 -18.26 2.56
N LEU A 281 -20.62 -17.56 3.61
CA LEU A 281 -19.57 -18.09 4.47
C LEU A 281 -20.14 -19.13 5.43
N ALA A 282 -19.85 -20.40 5.14
CA ALA A 282 -20.09 -21.51 6.05
C ALA A 282 -18.87 -21.75 6.96
N LEU A 283 -19.12 -21.92 8.26
CA LEU A 283 -18.09 -22.42 9.17
C LEU A 283 -17.71 -23.86 8.79
N ARG A 284 -16.44 -24.24 9.05
CA ARG A 284 -16.01 -25.64 8.87
C ARG A 284 -16.70 -26.52 9.90
N GLU A 285 -17.08 -27.71 9.51
CA GLU A 285 -17.66 -28.69 10.44
C GLU A 285 -16.65 -29.04 11.56
N PRO A 286 -17.12 -29.25 12.80
CA PRO A 286 -16.27 -29.72 13.90
C PRO A 286 -15.64 -31.07 13.60
N SER A 287 -14.39 -31.24 14.04
CA SER A 287 -13.70 -32.53 14.01
C SER A 287 -14.44 -33.55 14.87
N SER A 288 -14.50 -34.80 14.41
CA SER A 288 -14.97 -35.93 15.22
C SER A 288 -14.05 -36.23 16.41
N GLU A 289 -12.79 -35.77 16.37
CA GLU A 289 -11.83 -35.91 17.48
C GLU A 289 -12.02 -34.81 18.52
N LEU A 290 -12.69 -35.18 19.62
CA LEU A 290 -12.97 -34.26 20.73
C LEU A 290 -11.68 -33.71 21.36
N PRO A 291 -11.57 -32.39 21.54
CA PRO A 291 -10.43 -31.78 22.22
C PRO A 291 -10.39 -32.15 23.70
N THR A 292 -9.18 -32.19 24.26
CA THR A 292 -9.04 -32.24 25.73
C THR A 292 -9.31 -30.87 26.34
N LYS A 293 -9.57 -30.81 27.65
CA LYS A 293 -9.71 -29.51 28.37
C LYS A 293 -8.46 -28.64 28.22
N ALA A 294 -7.27 -29.22 28.40
CA ALA A 294 -6.00 -28.51 28.27
C ALA A 294 -5.81 -27.92 26.88
N GLU A 295 -6.24 -28.66 25.85
CA GLU A 295 -6.19 -28.21 24.48
C GLU A 295 -7.16 -27.07 24.19
N LEU A 296 -8.39 -27.14 24.72
CA LEU A 296 -9.37 -26.06 24.58
C LEU A 296 -8.89 -24.77 25.25
N ASP A 297 -8.29 -24.88 26.43
CA ASP A 297 -7.72 -23.75 27.16
C ASP A 297 -6.49 -23.16 26.44
N ALA A 298 -5.67 -24.01 25.83
CA ALA A 298 -4.59 -23.57 24.95
C ALA A 298 -5.15 -22.84 23.72
N ALA A 299 -6.17 -23.37 23.05
CA ALA A 299 -6.81 -22.73 21.89
C ALA A 299 -7.41 -21.36 22.23
N LYS A 300 -8.05 -21.20 23.39
CA LYS A 300 -8.53 -19.89 23.87
C LYS A 300 -7.38 -18.90 24.07
N THR A 301 -6.30 -19.37 24.68
CA THR A 301 -5.09 -18.56 24.89
C THR A 301 -4.47 -18.14 23.55
N GLN A 302 -4.42 -19.05 22.57
CA GLN A 302 -3.91 -18.75 21.23
C GLN A 302 -4.80 -17.76 20.48
N TRP A 303 -6.11 -17.88 20.56
CA TRP A 303 -7.02 -16.87 20.00
C TRP A 303 -6.74 -15.48 20.59
N GLY A 304 -6.53 -15.40 21.91
CA GLY A 304 -6.19 -14.14 22.57
C GLY A 304 -4.88 -13.51 22.09
N ARG A 305 -3.96 -14.32 21.54
CA ARG A 305 -2.72 -13.84 20.87
C ARG A 305 -3.00 -13.43 19.42
N VAL A 306 -3.74 -14.24 18.66
CA VAL A 306 -4.11 -13.96 17.25
C VAL A 306 -4.83 -12.62 17.15
N ILE A 307 -5.79 -12.36 18.03
CA ILE A 307 -6.59 -11.13 17.96
C ILE A 307 -5.81 -9.87 18.34
N LYS A 308 -4.65 -10.04 18.97
CA LYS A 308 -3.70 -8.97 19.31
C LYS A 308 -2.50 -8.94 18.35
N ASP A 309 -2.43 -9.86 17.39
CA ASP A 309 -1.36 -9.91 16.40
C ASP A 309 -1.40 -8.66 15.52
N ARG A 310 -0.23 -8.21 15.07
CA ARG A 310 -0.10 -7.01 14.26
C ARG A 310 -0.97 -7.06 12.99
N ASN A 311 -1.14 -8.21 12.36
CA ASN A 311 -1.95 -8.29 11.14
C ASN A 311 -3.45 -8.02 11.41
N VAL A 312 -3.94 -8.46 12.57
CA VAL A 312 -5.32 -8.15 13.01
C VAL A 312 -5.40 -6.71 13.47
N ALA A 313 -4.43 -6.24 14.27
CA ALA A 313 -4.40 -4.86 14.75
C ALA A 313 -4.30 -3.84 13.60
N ASP A 314 -3.54 -4.14 12.55
CA ASP A 314 -3.37 -3.26 11.39
C ASP A 314 -4.64 -3.20 10.51
N THR A 315 -5.49 -4.24 10.55
CA THR A 315 -6.71 -4.34 9.73
C THR A 315 -8.01 -4.10 10.50
N GLN A 316 -8.00 -4.18 11.83
CA GLN A 316 -9.15 -4.07 12.72
C GLN A 316 -8.81 -3.16 13.92
N LYS A 317 -8.37 -1.93 13.64
CA LYS A 317 -7.89 -0.94 14.61
C LYS A 317 -8.98 -0.44 15.55
N THR A 318 -10.22 -0.32 15.07
CA THR A 318 -11.32 0.26 15.86
C THR A 318 -12.17 -0.80 16.57
N ARG A 319 -11.86 -2.08 16.39
CA ARG A 319 -12.66 -3.19 16.92
C ARG A 319 -12.02 -3.82 18.15
N SER A 320 -12.87 -4.18 19.09
CA SER A 320 -12.52 -5.07 20.19
C SER A 320 -13.36 -6.33 20.07
N PHE A 321 -12.75 -7.47 20.36
CA PHE A 321 -13.39 -8.76 20.14
C PHE A 321 -13.48 -9.55 21.45
N THR A 322 -14.57 -10.29 21.60
CA THR A 322 -14.84 -11.19 22.72
C THR A 322 -15.09 -12.59 22.18
N LEU A 323 -14.30 -13.56 22.64
CA LEU A 323 -14.45 -14.95 22.22
C LEU A 323 -15.81 -15.49 22.68
N VAL A 324 -16.57 -16.09 21.75
CA VAL A 324 -17.80 -16.82 22.06
C VAL A 324 -17.47 -18.29 22.30
N TYR A 325 -16.85 -18.94 21.31
CA TYR A 325 -16.40 -20.33 21.43
C TYR A 325 -15.31 -20.67 20.41
N THR A 326 -14.65 -21.80 20.60
CA THR A 326 -13.65 -22.33 19.67
C THR A 326 -13.73 -23.85 19.62
N TYR A 327 -13.44 -24.46 18.47
CA TYR A 327 -13.47 -25.91 18.28
C TYR A 327 -12.46 -26.36 17.22
N PRO A 328 -11.96 -27.60 17.30
CA PRO A 328 -11.10 -28.16 16.25
C PRO A 328 -11.92 -28.47 15.01
N ALA A 329 -11.44 -28.09 13.83
CA ALA A 329 -12.05 -28.38 12.53
C ALA A 329 -11.31 -29.48 11.75
N THR A 330 -10.16 -29.93 12.23
CA THR A 330 -9.40 -31.04 11.63
C THR A 330 -8.91 -32.01 12.71
N ALA A 331 -8.50 -33.20 12.29
CA ALA A 331 -7.68 -34.09 13.12
C ALA A 331 -6.26 -33.51 13.28
N PHE A 332 -5.49 -34.09 14.19
CA PHE A 332 -4.06 -33.78 14.28
C PHE A 332 -3.29 -34.30 13.06
N GLU A 333 -2.52 -33.40 12.45
CA GLU A 333 -1.57 -33.70 11.39
C GLU A 333 -0.15 -33.68 11.94
N ASN A 334 0.58 -34.78 11.75
CA ASN A 334 1.95 -34.94 12.21
C ASN A 334 2.93 -34.19 11.29
N MET A 335 3.83 -33.42 11.87
CA MET A 335 4.96 -32.80 11.18
C MET A 335 6.22 -33.60 11.48
N THR A 336 6.85 -34.14 10.44
CA THR A 336 8.07 -34.95 10.56
C THR A 336 9.31 -34.19 10.11
N LYS A 337 10.44 -34.55 10.70
CA LYS A 337 11.77 -34.11 10.27
C LYS A 337 12.69 -35.32 10.27
N LYS A 338 13.50 -35.45 9.22
CA LYS A 338 14.58 -36.45 9.18
C LYS A 338 15.61 -36.12 10.26
N GLN A 339 15.80 -37.04 11.19
CA GLN A 339 16.82 -36.96 12.22
C GLN A 339 17.76 -38.15 12.13
N LEU A 340 19.03 -37.94 12.44
CA LEU A 340 20.02 -38.99 12.51
C LEU A 340 19.88 -39.73 13.85
N VAL A 341 19.44 -40.98 13.80
CA VAL A 341 19.29 -41.86 14.96
C VAL A 341 20.05 -43.14 14.65
N ASN A 342 21.01 -43.51 15.51
CA ASN A 342 21.84 -44.72 15.33
C ASN A 342 22.45 -44.83 13.92
N ASN A 343 23.11 -43.77 13.43
CA ASN A 343 23.72 -43.68 12.10
C ASN A 343 22.77 -43.85 10.89
N SER A 344 21.45 -43.76 11.09
CA SER A 344 20.46 -43.77 10.01
C SER A 344 19.51 -42.58 10.09
N TYR A 345 19.07 -42.06 8.94
CA TYR A 345 18.05 -41.00 8.90
C TYR A 345 16.66 -41.63 9.04
N VAL A 346 15.95 -41.23 10.10
CA VAL A 346 14.57 -41.67 10.36
C VAL A 346 13.65 -40.45 10.36
N ASP A 347 12.46 -40.59 9.79
CA ASP A 347 11.42 -39.56 9.87
C ASP A 347 10.84 -39.50 11.28
N THR A 348 11.23 -38.48 12.02
CA THR A 348 10.82 -38.25 13.41
C THR A 348 9.72 -37.22 13.46
N ILE A 349 8.60 -37.52 14.11
CA ILE A 349 7.55 -36.51 14.33
C ILE A 349 8.07 -35.50 15.36
N VAL A 350 8.16 -34.22 14.96
CA VAL A 350 8.68 -33.13 15.80
C VAL A 350 7.58 -32.26 16.40
N SER A 351 6.41 -32.25 15.77
CA SER A 351 5.21 -31.58 16.25
C SER A 351 3.99 -32.18 15.58
N ARG A 352 2.80 -31.88 16.11
CA ARG A 352 1.54 -32.10 15.41
C ARG A 352 0.72 -30.83 15.45
N SER A 353 -0.11 -30.62 14.45
CA SER A 353 -0.93 -29.41 14.34
C SER A 353 -2.35 -29.75 13.94
N ARG A 354 -3.31 -28.92 14.36
CA ARG A 354 -4.65 -28.96 13.78
C ARG A 354 -5.28 -27.58 13.73
N VAL A 355 -6.25 -27.44 12.85
CA VAL A 355 -6.94 -26.17 12.62
C VAL A 355 -8.04 -26.03 13.66
N TYR A 356 -8.05 -24.88 14.33
CA TYR A 356 -9.15 -24.43 15.16
C TYR A 356 -9.95 -23.35 14.43
N VAL A 357 -11.27 -23.40 14.61
CA VAL A 357 -12.19 -22.32 14.25
C VAL A 357 -12.56 -21.60 15.53
N ALA A 358 -12.34 -20.29 15.57
CA ALA A 358 -12.88 -19.42 16.62
C ALA A 358 -14.05 -18.61 16.10
N VAL A 359 -15.08 -18.49 16.95
CA VAL A 359 -16.20 -17.59 16.76
C VAL A 359 -16.18 -16.56 17.88
N PHE A 360 -16.27 -15.29 17.52
CA PHE A 360 -16.17 -14.17 18.45
C PHE A 360 -17.15 -13.06 18.05
N GLN A 361 -17.45 -12.19 19.01
CA GLN A 361 -18.25 -11.00 18.78
C GLN A 361 -17.38 -9.76 18.83
N ASP A 362 -17.70 -8.76 18.03
CA ASP A 362 -17.15 -7.41 18.23
C ASP A 362 -17.93 -6.62 19.29
N GLN A 363 -17.51 -5.38 19.55
CA GLN A 363 -18.20 -4.46 20.45
C GLN A 363 -19.67 -4.19 20.06
N ASP A 364 -20.00 -4.33 18.78
CA ASP A 364 -21.34 -4.11 18.22
C ASP A 364 -22.21 -5.37 18.23
N LYS A 365 -21.74 -6.45 18.89
CA LYS A 365 -22.38 -7.77 18.97
C LYS A 365 -22.52 -8.50 17.62
N LYS A 366 -21.80 -8.06 16.58
CA LYS A 366 -21.74 -8.78 15.30
C LYS A 366 -20.83 -9.99 15.44
N TYR A 367 -21.13 -11.05 14.72
CA TYR A 367 -20.36 -12.29 14.76
C TYR A 367 -19.24 -12.30 13.74
N TRP A 368 -18.12 -12.85 14.15
CA TRP A 368 -16.89 -12.95 13.38
C TRP A 368 -16.28 -14.32 13.55
N THR A 369 -15.48 -14.73 12.57
CA THR A 369 -14.72 -15.96 12.64
C THR A 369 -13.28 -15.79 12.17
N ASN A 370 -12.39 -16.61 12.72
CA ASN A 370 -11.01 -16.75 12.32
C ASN A 370 -10.60 -18.22 12.45
N ARG A 371 -9.55 -18.62 11.71
CA ARG A 371 -8.93 -19.93 11.79
C ARG A 371 -7.46 -19.81 12.13
N PHE A 372 -6.99 -20.63 13.05
CA PHE A 372 -5.59 -20.69 13.46
C PHE A 372 -5.13 -22.12 13.68
N TYR A 373 -3.82 -22.34 13.62
CA TYR A 373 -3.23 -23.63 13.95
C TYR A 373 -2.92 -23.69 15.44
N LEU A 374 -3.36 -24.75 16.10
CA LEU A 374 -2.82 -25.15 17.39
C LEU A 374 -1.72 -26.18 17.12
N VAL A 375 -0.50 -25.89 17.55
CA VAL A 375 0.63 -26.82 17.40
C VAL A 375 1.00 -27.37 18.74
N GLU A 376 1.13 -28.69 18.82
CA GLU A 376 1.68 -29.38 19.97
C GLU A 376 3.06 -29.91 19.62
N LYS A 377 4.07 -29.47 20.37
CA LYS A 377 5.45 -29.94 20.15
C LYS A 377 5.68 -31.27 20.82
N ALA A 378 6.49 -32.11 20.18
CA ALA A 378 7.04 -33.28 20.84
C ALA A 378 7.93 -32.83 22.02
N PRO A 379 7.86 -33.49 23.19
CA PRO A 379 8.80 -33.24 24.28
C PRO A 379 10.25 -33.50 23.83
N ALA A 380 11.19 -32.73 24.38
CA ALA A 380 12.61 -32.94 24.09
C ALA A 380 13.05 -34.36 24.49
N GLY A 381 13.64 -35.11 23.55
CA GLY A 381 14.16 -36.45 23.80
C GLY A 381 13.13 -37.60 23.69
N VAL A 382 11.86 -37.31 23.40
CA VAL A 382 10.85 -38.36 23.16
C VAL A 382 10.78 -38.67 21.67
N PHE A 383 11.32 -39.84 21.33
CA PHE A 383 11.23 -40.44 20.02
C PHE A 383 10.29 -41.65 20.20
N PHE A 384 9.13 -41.65 19.56
CA PHE A 384 8.09 -42.70 19.56
C PHE A 384 7.00 -42.67 20.64
N GLY A 385 5.74 -42.81 20.17
CA GLY A 385 4.66 -43.59 20.79
C GLY A 385 4.00 -43.09 22.08
N GLU A 386 4.63 -42.23 22.87
CA GLU A 386 4.12 -41.81 24.17
C GLU A 386 3.37 -40.48 24.13
N ARG A 387 2.42 -40.33 25.07
CA ARG A 387 1.47 -39.22 25.15
C ARG A 387 2.19 -37.87 25.14
N TRP A 388 1.74 -37.01 24.24
CA TRP A 388 2.31 -35.70 23.97
C TRP A 388 1.81 -34.79 25.09
N ALA A 389 2.73 -34.31 25.91
CA ALA A 389 2.39 -33.59 27.12
C ALA A 389 2.26 -32.09 26.82
N GLY A 390 1.07 -31.66 26.35
CA GLY A 390 0.48 -30.34 26.62
C GLY A 390 1.27 -29.08 26.24
N ASN A 391 2.39 -29.21 25.53
CA ASN A 391 3.24 -28.09 25.13
C ASN A 391 2.71 -27.50 23.82
N TYR A 392 1.67 -26.68 23.97
CA TYR A 392 1.01 -26.02 22.86
C TYR A 392 1.71 -24.71 22.51
N GLU A 393 2.26 -24.65 21.30
CA GLU A 393 2.80 -23.44 20.73
C GLU A 393 1.89 -22.84 19.67
N TYR A 394 2.13 -21.56 19.42
CA TYR A 394 1.51 -20.82 18.35
C TYR A 394 2.15 -21.22 17.02
N ALA A 395 1.35 -21.70 16.07
CA ALA A 395 1.71 -21.53 14.67
C ALA A 395 0.68 -20.63 13.99
N LEU A 396 1.23 -19.79 13.13
CA LEU A 396 0.64 -18.84 12.18
C LEU A 396 -0.90 -18.89 12.02
N PRO A 397 -1.55 -17.73 11.82
CA PRO A 397 -2.97 -17.71 11.54
C PRO A 397 -3.23 -18.46 10.22
N ALA A 398 -4.17 -19.41 10.23
CA ALA A 398 -4.60 -20.11 9.01
C ALA A 398 -5.41 -19.17 8.09
N SER A 399 -5.92 -18.06 8.65
CA SER A 399 -6.38 -16.87 7.94
C SER A 399 -5.94 -15.62 8.72
N ALA A 400 -5.17 -14.73 8.08
CA ALA A 400 -4.62 -13.54 8.75
C ALA A 400 -5.69 -12.51 9.16
N VAL A 401 -6.89 -12.55 8.57
CA VAL A 401 -7.90 -11.50 8.77
C VAL A 401 -9.22 -12.13 9.27
N PRO A 402 -9.76 -11.69 10.42
CA PRO A 402 -11.13 -11.94 10.84
C PRO A 402 -12.14 -11.58 9.75
N VAL A 403 -13.18 -12.39 9.60
CA VAL A 403 -14.29 -12.10 8.67
C VAL A 403 -15.62 -12.12 9.40
N GLY A 404 -16.51 -11.21 9.03
CA GLY A 404 -17.89 -11.19 9.51
C GLY A 404 -18.64 -12.45 9.03
N VAL A 405 -19.48 -12.99 9.91
CA VAL A 405 -20.31 -14.17 9.63
C VAL A 405 -21.73 -13.94 10.14
N GLU A 406 -22.73 -14.45 9.43
CA GLU A 406 -24.13 -14.35 9.86
C GLU A 406 -24.34 -15.07 11.19
N LYS A 407 -25.26 -14.54 12.02
CA LYS A 407 -25.51 -15.08 13.37
C LYS A 407 -25.84 -16.58 13.34
N ASP A 408 -26.71 -16.99 12.42
CA ASP A 408 -27.15 -18.39 12.35
C ASP A 408 -26.01 -19.33 11.96
N ALA A 409 -25.17 -18.91 11.00
CA ALA A 409 -23.96 -19.63 10.63
C ALA A 409 -22.93 -19.65 11.78
N ALA A 410 -22.79 -18.54 12.50
CA ALA A 410 -21.88 -18.39 13.63
C ALA A 410 -22.25 -19.30 14.80
N LEU A 411 -23.55 -19.50 15.05
CA LEU A 411 -24.04 -20.26 16.20
C LEU A 411 -24.31 -21.74 15.87
N LYS A 412 -24.30 -22.13 14.60
CA LYS A 412 -24.57 -23.51 14.10
C LYS A 412 -23.87 -24.60 14.92
N HIS A 413 -22.60 -24.39 15.28
CA HIS A 413 -21.78 -25.41 15.96
C HIS A 413 -21.57 -25.17 17.45
N GLN A 414 -22.17 -24.13 18.04
CA GLN A 414 -21.93 -23.78 19.45
C GLN A 414 -22.32 -24.94 20.40
N GLY A 415 -23.44 -25.60 20.15
CA GLY A 415 -23.89 -26.77 20.93
C GLY A 415 -23.09 -28.05 20.66
N SER A 416 -22.24 -28.06 19.63
CA SER A 416 -21.39 -29.21 19.27
C SER A 416 -20.01 -29.16 19.94
N VAL A 417 -19.68 -28.08 20.63
CA VAL A 417 -18.42 -27.94 21.37
C VAL A 417 -18.45 -28.86 22.59
N LYS A 418 -17.78 -30.00 22.47
CA LYS A 418 -17.62 -30.98 23.55
C LYS A 418 -16.15 -31.18 23.85
N THR A 419 -15.82 -31.51 25.10
CA THR A 419 -14.48 -31.93 25.52
C THR A 419 -14.49 -33.41 25.84
N ARG A 420 -13.37 -34.08 25.56
CA ARG A 420 -13.14 -35.48 25.98
C ARG A 420 -12.95 -35.60 27.48
#